data_AF-A0A1A3EYW2-F1
#
_entry.id   AF-A0A1A3EYW2-F1
#
_cell.length_a   1.000
_cell.length_b   1.000
_cell.length_c   1.000
_cell.angle_alpha   90.00
_cell.angle_beta   90.00
_cell.angle_gamma   90.00
#
_symmetry.space_group_name_H-M   'P 1'
#
loop_
_entity.id
_entity.type
_entity.pdbx_description
1 polymer ?
#
loop_
_entity_poly.entity_id
_entity_poly.type
_entity_poly.pdbx_seq_one_letter_code
_entity_poly.pdbx_strand_id
1 'polypeptide(L)'
;MRWLFGRLTAVVAVAFMTMVVAVIATPAISSAQCDRNLSFNVSTFECKPRPAPPPWYAVPPAYSPEFASDVPPPPPRPAWSPNEPMWSVGFHQWGAYFDGVWVPY
;
A
#
# COMPACT_ATOMS: atom_id res chain seq x y z
N MET A 1 -25.31 21.85 -51.17
CA MET A 1 -24.11 21.91 -50.32
C MET A 1 -24.41 22.35 -48.88
N ARG A 2 -24.91 23.58 -48.63
CA ARG A 2 -25.08 24.15 -47.26
C ARG A 2 -25.95 23.30 -46.30
N TRP A 3 -26.98 22.64 -46.82
CA TRP A 3 -27.85 21.74 -46.04
C TRP A 3 -27.16 20.44 -45.59
N LEU A 4 -26.34 19.85 -46.47
CA LEU A 4 -25.54 18.66 -46.14
C LEU A 4 -24.48 19.01 -45.09
N PHE A 5 -23.78 20.14 -45.25
CA PHE A 5 -22.81 20.62 -44.26
C PHE A 5 -23.47 20.90 -42.91
N GLY A 6 -24.67 21.50 -42.89
CA GLY A 6 -25.41 21.75 -41.65
C GLY A 6 -25.87 20.47 -40.93
N ARG A 7 -26.25 19.42 -41.66
CA ARG A 7 -26.56 18.12 -41.04
C ARG A 7 -25.32 17.42 -40.52
N LEU A 8 -24.22 17.50 -41.26
CA LEU A 8 -22.96 16.85 -40.89
C LEU A 8 -22.36 17.48 -39.63
N THR A 9 -22.39 18.82 -39.52
CA THR A 9 -21.97 19.51 -38.29
C THR A 9 -22.86 19.18 -37.10
N ALA A 10 -24.18 19.07 -37.29
CA ALA A 10 -25.09 18.66 -36.22
C ALA A 10 -24.80 17.23 -35.72
N VAL A 11 -24.55 16.28 -36.63
CA VAL A 11 -24.19 14.90 -36.28
C VAL A 11 -22.86 14.86 -35.51
N VAL A 12 -21.85 15.61 -35.98
CA VAL A 12 -20.56 15.70 -35.30
C VAL A 12 -20.73 16.30 -33.90
N ALA A 13 -21.48 17.40 -33.76
CA ALA A 13 -21.73 18.02 -32.46
C ALA A 13 -22.42 17.05 -31.49
N VAL A 14 -23.43 16.31 -31.95
CA VAL A 14 -24.11 15.30 -31.13
C VAL A 14 -23.14 14.20 -30.70
N ALA A 15 -22.31 13.69 -31.61
CA ALA A 15 -21.33 12.64 -31.29
C ALA A 15 -20.26 13.11 -30.28
N PHE A 16 -19.81 14.36 -30.38
CA PHE A 16 -18.88 14.92 -29.38
C PHE A 16 -19.55 15.11 -28.03
N MET A 17 -20.79 15.60 -28.00
CA MET A 17 -21.52 15.79 -26.75
C MET A 17 -21.80 14.46 -26.04
N THR A 18 -22.15 13.40 -26.76
CA THR A 18 -22.33 12.07 -26.15
C THR A 18 -21.03 11.52 -25.60
N MET A 19 -19.90 11.72 -26.29
CA MET A 19 -18.59 11.30 -25.81
C MET A 19 -18.15 12.05 -24.55
N VAL A 20 -18.40 13.37 -24.49
CA VAL A 20 -18.16 14.20 -23.30
C VAL A 20 -19.02 13.74 -22.13
N VAL A 21 -20.32 13.51 -22.36
CA VAL A 21 -21.22 13.00 -21.31
C VAL A 21 -20.75 11.64 -20.79
N ALA A 22 -20.29 10.73 -21.66
CA ALA A 22 -19.76 9.44 -21.23
C ALA A 22 -18.53 9.57 -20.32
N VAL A 23 -17.62 10.51 -20.59
CA VAL A 23 -16.42 10.75 -19.78
C VAL A 23 -16.76 11.38 -18.41
N ILE A 24 -17.77 12.25 -18.36
CA ILE A 24 -18.17 12.92 -17.10
C ILE A 24 -19.07 12.00 -16.26
N ALA A 25 -19.93 11.21 -16.90
CA ALA A 25 -20.89 10.34 -16.23
C ALA A 25 -20.28 9.01 -15.77
N THR A 26 -19.13 8.58 -16.32
CA THR A 26 -18.33 7.56 -15.64
C THR A 26 -17.95 8.12 -14.28
N PRO A 27 -18.41 7.53 -13.17
CA PRO A 27 -17.99 8.00 -11.86
C PRO A 27 -16.47 7.89 -11.84
N ALA A 28 -15.79 9.04 -11.84
CA ALA A 28 -14.40 9.08 -11.45
C ALA A 28 -14.42 8.67 -9.98
N ILE A 29 -14.28 7.37 -9.71
CA ILE A 29 -14.32 6.84 -8.36
C ILE A 29 -13.11 7.47 -7.70
N SER A 30 -13.34 8.49 -6.88
CA SER A 30 -12.27 9.12 -6.14
C SER A 30 -11.74 8.11 -5.12
N SER A 31 -10.51 8.27 -4.67
CA SER A 31 -9.96 7.46 -3.58
C SER A 31 -10.87 7.42 -2.34
N ALA A 32 -11.69 8.46 -2.14
CA ALA A 32 -12.68 8.55 -1.06
C ALA A 32 -13.90 7.63 -1.22
N GLN A 33 -14.16 7.12 -2.43
CA GLN A 33 -15.31 6.28 -2.76
C GLN A 33 -14.94 4.79 -2.91
N CYS A 34 -13.66 4.44 -2.86
CA CYS A 34 -13.25 3.04 -2.82
C CYS A 34 -13.66 2.40 -1.49
N ASP A 35 -14.22 1.20 -1.56
CA ASP A 35 -14.43 0.34 -0.39
C ASP A 35 -13.11 0.12 0.36
N ARG A 36 -13.18 -0.07 1.69
CA ARG A 36 -12.02 -0.22 2.58
C ARG A 36 -11.11 -1.40 2.20
N ASN A 37 -11.64 -2.42 1.52
CA ASN A 37 -10.87 -3.58 1.08
C ASN A 37 -10.31 -3.46 -0.35
N LEU A 38 -10.55 -2.34 -1.03
CA LEU A 38 -10.03 -2.06 -2.36
C LEU A 38 -8.95 -0.99 -2.31
N SER A 39 -7.97 -1.09 -3.21
CA SER A 39 -6.97 -0.07 -3.44
C SER A 39 -7.35 0.75 -4.67
N PHE A 40 -7.30 2.08 -4.54
CA PHE A 40 -7.46 3.01 -5.65
C PHE A 40 -6.18 3.09 -6.49
N ASN A 41 -6.30 2.83 -7.79
CA ASN A 41 -5.21 3.07 -8.73
C ASN A 41 -5.36 4.45 -9.38
N VAL A 42 -4.48 5.38 -9.01
CA VAL A 42 -4.49 6.77 -9.52
C VAL A 42 -4.24 6.87 -11.03
N SER A 43 -3.60 5.87 -11.65
CA SER A 43 -3.31 5.91 -13.09
C SER A 43 -4.48 5.43 -13.95
N THR A 44 -5.34 4.56 -13.41
CA THR A 44 -6.51 4.03 -14.14
C THR A 44 -7.84 4.53 -13.59
N PHE A 45 -7.84 5.26 -12.46
CA PHE A 45 -9.04 5.69 -11.75
C PHE A 45 -9.98 4.54 -11.35
N GLU A 46 -9.43 3.36 -11.10
CA GLU A 46 -10.18 2.16 -10.73
C GLU A 46 -9.89 1.74 -9.29
N CYS A 47 -10.92 1.26 -8.59
CA CYS A 47 -10.75 0.51 -7.34
C CYS A 47 -10.59 -0.98 -7.67
N LYS A 48 -9.47 -1.58 -7.27
CA LYS A 48 -9.24 -3.03 -7.43
C LYS A 48 -8.89 -3.68 -6.09
N PRO A 49 -9.15 -4.98 -5.93
CA PRO A 49 -8.64 -5.73 -4.79
C PRO A 49 -7.12 -5.54 -4.67
N ARG A 50 -6.64 -5.42 -3.43
CA ARG A 50 -5.20 -5.33 -3.20
C ARG A 50 -4.54 -6.60 -3.75
N PRO A 51 -3.45 -6.50 -4.52
CA PRO A 51 -2.71 -7.67 -4.97
C PRO A 51 -2.34 -8.54 -3.78
N ALA A 52 -2.42 -9.86 -3.95
CA ALA A 52 -1.86 -10.79 -2.99
C ALA A 52 -0.35 -10.50 -2.82
N PRO A 53 0.22 -10.70 -1.62
CA PRO A 53 1.65 -10.63 -1.46
C PRO A 53 2.31 -11.60 -2.44
N PRO A 54 3.43 -11.21 -3.07
CA PRO A 54 4.11 -12.04 -4.04
C PRO A 54 4.64 -13.32 -3.36
N PRO A 55 4.85 -14.42 -4.12
CA PRO A 55 5.22 -15.71 -3.55
C PRO A 55 6.59 -15.72 -2.85
N TRP A 56 7.46 -14.76 -3.14
CA TRP A 56 8.74 -14.56 -2.47
C TRP A 56 8.63 -13.78 -1.15
N TYR A 57 7.48 -13.15 -0.88
CA TYR A 57 7.28 -12.37 0.34
C TYR A 57 6.93 -13.29 1.50
N ALA A 58 7.88 -13.45 2.42
CA ALA A 58 7.63 -14.06 3.71
C ALA A 58 7.14 -12.99 4.70
N VAL A 59 6.04 -13.25 5.37
CA VAL A 59 5.59 -12.40 6.48
C VAL A 59 6.64 -12.49 7.59
N PRO A 60 7.19 -11.36 8.07
CA PRO A 60 8.14 -11.39 9.18
C PRO A 60 7.54 -12.07 10.41
N PRO A 61 8.34 -12.80 11.20
CA PRO A 61 7.83 -13.40 12.42
C PRO A 61 7.38 -12.31 13.41
N ALA A 62 6.42 -12.62 14.27
CA ALA A 62 5.80 -11.63 15.17
C ALA A 62 6.77 -10.96 16.15
N TYR A 63 7.92 -11.59 16.45
CA TYR A 63 8.97 -11.00 17.27
C TYR A 63 9.87 -10.03 16.51
N SER A 64 9.84 -10.06 15.18
CA SER A 64 10.69 -9.24 14.33
C SER A 64 10.18 -7.80 14.33
N PRO A 65 11.04 -6.80 14.56
CA PRO A 65 10.66 -5.41 14.37
C PRO A 65 10.19 -5.16 12.93
N GLU A 66 9.21 -4.28 12.72
CA GLU A 66 8.65 -4.01 11.38
C GLU A 66 9.72 -3.55 10.34
N PHE A 67 10.80 -2.91 10.82
CA PHE A 67 11.89 -2.43 9.98
C PHE A 67 12.95 -3.50 9.66
N ALA A 68 12.95 -4.66 10.34
CA ALA A 68 13.96 -5.69 10.19
C ALA A 68 13.26 -7.04 9.97
N SER A 69 13.36 -7.57 8.75
CA SER A 69 12.73 -8.85 8.35
C SER A 69 13.61 -10.07 8.57
N ASP A 70 14.91 -9.87 8.78
CA ASP A 70 15.92 -10.92 8.87
C ASP A 70 16.62 -10.88 10.25
N VAL A 71 15.81 -11.06 11.30
CA VAL A 71 16.27 -11.08 12.69
C VAL A 71 16.24 -12.53 13.18
N PRO A 72 17.33 -13.05 13.75
CA PRO A 72 17.34 -14.41 14.30
C PRO A 72 16.35 -14.51 15.47
N PRO A 73 15.83 -15.70 15.80
CA PRO A 73 14.94 -15.86 16.95
C PRO A 73 15.57 -15.33 18.26
N PRO A 74 14.76 -14.74 19.16
CA PRO A 74 15.26 -14.23 20.43
C PRO A 74 15.83 -15.35 21.31
N PRO A 75 16.96 -15.13 21.99
CA PRO A 75 17.50 -16.08 22.95
C PRO A 75 16.60 -16.15 24.20
N PRO A 76 16.71 -17.20 25.03
CA PRO A 76 16.06 -17.25 26.33
C PRO A 76 16.52 -16.08 27.22
N ARG A 77 15.60 -15.48 27.96
CA ARG A 77 15.93 -14.42 28.92
C ARG A 77 16.86 -14.98 30.02
N PRO A 78 18.04 -14.38 30.25
CA PRO A 78 18.89 -14.77 31.37
C PRO A 78 18.16 -14.60 32.71
N ALA A 79 18.36 -15.53 33.65
CA ALA A 79 17.63 -15.52 34.94
C ALA A 79 17.93 -14.30 35.82
N TRP A 80 19.10 -13.68 35.66
CA TRP A 80 19.47 -12.46 36.37
C TRP A 80 18.82 -11.21 35.78
N SER A 81 18.35 -11.28 34.53
CA SER A 81 17.83 -10.12 33.82
C SER A 81 16.33 -9.93 34.05
N PRO A 82 15.89 -8.72 34.45
CA PRO A 82 14.49 -8.37 34.51
C PRO A 82 13.87 -8.09 33.12
N ASN A 83 14.68 -7.88 32.09
CA ASN A 83 14.25 -7.38 30.78
C ASN A 83 14.21 -8.50 29.74
N GLU A 84 13.12 -8.55 28.94
CA GLU A 84 13.04 -9.42 27.76
C GLU A 84 14.12 -9.07 26.72
N PRO A 85 14.63 -10.05 25.96
CA PRO A 85 15.53 -9.80 24.83
C PRO A 85 14.88 -8.87 23.82
N MET A 86 15.60 -7.81 23.44
CA MET A 86 15.26 -6.93 22.32
C MET A 86 16.35 -6.98 21.26
N TRP A 87 15.97 -6.78 20.00
CA TRP A 87 16.93 -6.68 18.90
C TRP A 87 17.48 -5.26 18.82
N SER A 88 18.80 -5.10 18.91
CA SER A 88 19.45 -3.81 18.65
C SER A 88 19.83 -3.67 17.19
N VAL A 89 19.35 -2.61 16.54
CA VAL A 89 19.72 -2.26 15.15
C VAL A 89 21.16 -1.77 15.06
N GLY A 90 21.63 -1.02 16.05
CA GLY A 90 22.99 -0.49 16.05
C GLY A 90 24.04 -1.58 16.19
N PHE A 91 23.75 -2.59 17.01
CA PHE A 91 24.69 -3.67 17.32
C PHE A 91 24.41 -4.98 16.57
N HIS A 92 23.25 -5.10 15.89
CA HIS A 92 22.79 -6.33 15.23
C HIS A 92 22.87 -7.56 16.15
N GLN A 93 22.44 -7.39 17.41
CA GLN A 93 22.48 -8.44 18.42
C GLN A 93 21.28 -8.35 19.37
N TRP A 94 20.97 -9.47 20.01
CA TRP A 94 19.99 -9.54 21.09
C TRP A 94 20.59 -9.05 22.41
N GLY A 95 19.76 -8.46 23.27
CA GLY A 95 20.20 -7.92 24.56
C GLY A 95 19.13 -7.08 25.22
N ALA A 96 19.51 -6.24 26.17
CA ALA A 96 18.66 -5.19 26.73
C ALA A 96 19.47 -3.99 27.22
N TYR A 97 18.77 -2.87 27.40
CA TYR A 97 19.34 -1.68 28.02
C TYR A 97 19.19 -1.71 29.54
N PHE A 98 20.27 -1.36 30.22
CA PHE A 98 20.35 -1.16 31.67
C PHE A 98 20.91 0.23 31.92
N ASP A 99 20.08 1.15 32.40
CA ASP A 99 20.48 2.54 32.65
C ASP A 99 21.20 3.21 31.45
N GLY A 100 20.73 2.91 30.23
CA GLY A 100 21.30 3.41 28.98
C GLY A 100 22.50 2.64 28.45
N VAL A 101 22.98 1.62 29.16
CA VAL A 101 24.06 0.72 28.73
C VAL A 101 23.47 -0.51 28.04
N TRP A 102 23.98 -0.83 26.86
CA TRP A 102 23.61 -2.05 26.15
C TRP A 102 24.32 -3.27 26.72
N VAL A 103 23.55 -4.30 27.09
CA VAL A 103 24.08 -5.60 27.53
C VAL A 103 23.59 -6.68 26.56
N PRO A 104 24.48 -7.36 25.83
CA PRO A 104 24.09 -8.44 24.92
C PRO A 104 23.64 -9.68 25.70
N TYR A 105 22.74 -10.46 25.09
CA TYR A 105 22.29 -11.76 25.58
C TYR A 105 22.82 -12.89 24.70
#